data_AF-A0A524DZE7-F1
#
_entry.id   AF-A0A524DZE7-F1
#
_cell.length_a   1.000
_cell.length_b   1.000
_cell.length_c   1.000
_cell.angle_alpha   90.00
_cell.angle_beta   90.00
_cell.angle_gamma   90.00
#
_symmetry.space_group_name_H-M   'P 1'
#
loop_
_entity.id
_entity.type
_entity.pdbx_description
1 polymer ?
#
loop_
_entity_poly.entity_id
_entity_poly.type
_entity_poly.pdbx_seq_one_letter_code
_entity_poly.pdbx_strand_id
1 'polypeptide(L)'
;MPFINSRLRELSIHLNYSGIKIILKTLIKKKLIFERSKLTKDQVLENENRVLIHDYICDHPGVYFNQIAKELGLSNYLLGWHIKMLLKFGFIRTKQIDNHEVFFNINLEEKNDEFYYCTSKEKSQGIINYMLDNVEGITKTHLSKELSMHLTTLSKYLKKLCKLNLIFRKKVKNRTIYFLNDEFYHEMFNKKKKS
;
A
#
# COMPACT_ATOMS: atom_id res chain seq x y z
N MET A 1 38.85 6.53 -21.95
CA MET A 1 37.80 6.51 -23.00
C MET A 1 37.96 5.49 -24.15
N PRO A 2 39.08 4.74 -24.35
CA PRO A 2 39.18 3.85 -25.54
C PRO A 2 38.32 2.58 -25.46
N PHE A 3 38.20 1.95 -24.29
CA PHE A 3 37.43 0.70 -24.12
C PHE A 3 35.92 0.85 -24.39
N ILE A 4 35.32 1.94 -23.91
CA ILE A 4 33.88 2.21 -24.09
C ILE A 4 33.56 2.42 -25.58
N ASN A 5 34.41 3.16 -26.30
CA ASN A 5 34.22 3.43 -27.72
C ASN A 5 34.48 2.22 -28.64
N SER A 6 35.23 1.20 -28.17
CA SER A 6 35.39 -0.07 -28.91
C SER A 6 34.10 -0.89 -28.86
N ARG A 7 33.57 -1.08 -27.66
CA ARG A 7 32.38 -1.91 -27.40
C ARG A 7 31.08 -1.30 -27.97
N LEU A 8 31.00 0.04 -28.01
CA LEU A 8 29.88 0.74 -28.67
C LEU A 8 29.90 0.60 -30.20
N ARG A 9 31.09 0.47 -30.81
CA ARG A 9 31.25 0.24 -32.25
C ARG A 9 30.83 -1.17 -32.67
N GLU A 10 31.14 -2.18 -31.86
CA GLU A 10 30.68 -3.57 -32.06
C GLU A 10 29.15 -3.69 -32.05
N LEU A 11 28.46 -2.82 -31.31
CA LEU A 11 27.00 -2.77 -31.24
C LEU A 11 26.36 -1.84 -32.29
N SER A 12 27.13 -1.24 -33.19
CA SER A 12 26.67 -0.24 -34.18
C SER A 12 25.99 1.01 -33.55
N ILE A 13 26.36 1.34 -32.31
CA ILE A 13 25.78 2.46 -31.55
C ILE A 13 26.67 3.70 -31.71
N HIS A 14 26.28 4.62 -32.59
CA HIS A 14 26.96 5.91 -32.78
C HIS A 14 26.40 6.98 -31.82
N LEU A 15 26.70 6.88 -30.53
CA LEU A 15 26.26 7.87 -29.55
C LEU A 15 27.30 8.98 -29.35
N ASN A 16 26.89 10.22 -29.60
CA ASN A 16 27.63 11.41 -29.17
C ASN A 16 27.36 11.71 -27.68
N TYR A 17 28.14 12.63 -27.09
CA TYR A 17 28.02 13.00 -25.68
C TYR A 17 26.60 13.45 -25.28
N SER A 18 25.94 14.23 -26.14
CA SER A 18 24.57 14.67 -25.93
C SER A 18 23.58 13.49 -25.89
N GLY A 19 23.75 12.52 -26.79
CA GLY A 19 22.97 11.28 -26.81
C GLY A 19 23.15 10.46 -25.53
N ILE A 20 24.38 10.29 -25.06
CA ILE A 20 24.67 9.60 -23.79
C ILE A 20 23.99 10.32 -22.62
N LYS A 21 24.11 11.65 -22.56
CA LYS A 21 23.48 12.47 -21.51
C LYS A 21 21.96 12.32 -21.51
N ILE A 22 21.33 12.30 -22.68
CA ILE A 22 19.87 12.09 -22.82
C ILE A 22 19.46 10.69 -22.36
N ILE A 23 20.22 9.66 -22.73
CA ILE A 23 19.95 8.27 -22.31
C ILE A 23 20.05 8.16 -20.79
N LEU A 24 21.14 8.65 -20.18
CA LEU A 24 21.32 8.60 -18.73
C LEU A 24 20.18 9.33 -18.00
N LYS A 25 19.80 10.54 -18.46
CA LYS A 25 18.64 11.27 -17.92
C LYS A 25 17.35 10.45 -18.04
N THR A 26 17.13 9.80 -19.17
CA THR A 26 15.94 8.96 -19.40
C THR A 26 15.91 7.74 -18.47
N LEU A 27 17.04 7.05 -18.29
CA LEU A 27 17.14 5.88 -17.41
C LEU A 27 16.92 6.26 -15.93
N ILE A 28 17.48 7.39 -15.48
CA ILE A 28 17.24 7.93 -14.13
C ILE A 28 15.77 8.32 -13.96
N LYS A 29 15.16 9.00 -14.94
CA LYS A 29 13.75 9.39 -14.91
C LYS A 29 12.83 8.16 -14.82
N LYS A 30 13.17 7.07 -15.50
CA LYS A 30 12.46 5.79 -15.44
C LYS A 30 12.75 4.97 -14.17
N LYS A 31 13.57 5.49 -13.24
CA LYS A 31 14.03 4.81 -12.02
C LYS A 31 14.73 3.47 -12.30
N LEU A 32 15.38 3.32 -13.46
CA LEU A 32 16.10 2.10 -13.85
C LEU A 32 17.51 2.04 -13.25
N ILE A 33 18.15 3.20 -13.10
CA ILE A 33 19.46 3.39 -12.49
C ILE A 33 19.42 4.60 -11.56
N PHE A 34 20.36 4.64 -10.61
CA PHE A 34 20.54 5.79 -9.74
C PHE A 34 22.00 6.05 -9.47
N GLU A 35 22.34 7.33 -9.27
CA GLU A 35 23.66 7.73 -8.82
C GLU A 35 24.04 7.00 -7.52
N ARG A 36 25.30 6.55 -7.47
CA ARG A 36 25.90 5.85 -6.32
C ARG A 36 25.25 4.49 -5.97
N SER A 37 24.34 3.98 -6.80
CA SER A 37 23.81 2.60 -6.70
C SER A 37 24.52 1.71 -7.70
N LYS A 38 25.00 0.53 -7.26
CA LYS A 38 25.45 -0.53 -8.18
C LYS A 38 24.28 -1.38 -8.71
N LEU A 39 23.10 -1.26 -8.10
CA LEU A 39 21.89 -2.00 -8.48
C LEU A 39 21.13 -1.30 -9.59
N THR A 40 20.64 -2.07 -10.55
CA THR A 40 19.59 -1.70 -11.51
C THR A 40 18.21 -2.10 -10.98
N LYS A 41 17.13 -1.59 -11.60
CA LYS A 41 15.75 -1.91 -11.18
C LYS A 41 15.47 -3.41 -11.18
N ASP A 42 15.91 -4.12 -12.21
CA ASP A 42 15.65 -5.56 -12.36
C ASP A 42 16.33 -6.38 -11.24
N GLN A 43 17.49 -5.92 -10.76
CA GLN A 43 18.21 -6.55 -9.66
C GLN A 43 17.62 -6.29 -8.26
N VAL A 44 16.66 -5.36 -8.15
CA VAL A 44 16.06 -5.06 -6.85
C VAL A 44 15.25 -6.26 -6.36
N LEU A 45 14.49 -6.93 -7.20
CA LEU A 45 13.70 -8.09 -6.76
C LEU A 45 14.47 -9.43 -6.79
N GLU A 46 15.79 -9.42 -7.02
CA GLU A 46 16.63 -10.63 -6.86
C GLU A 46 16.93 -10.96 -5.39
N ASN A 47 16.68 -10.04 -4.46
CA ASN A 47 16.92 -10.26 -3.04
C ASN A 47 15.65 -10.74 -2.34
N GLU A 48 15.73 -11.92 -1.72
CA GLU A 48 14.59 -12.58 -1.06
C GLU A 48 13.88 -11.69 -0.05
N ASN A 49 14.61 -10.98 0.83
CA ASN A 49 13.99 -10.07 1.80
C ASN A 49 13.21 -8.94 1.10
N ARG A 50 13.71 -8.40 -0.02
CA ARG A 50 13.00 -7.35 -0.76
C ARG A 50 11.74 -7.88 -1.44
N VAL A 51 11.76 -9.12 -1.93
CA VAL A 51 10.57 -9.80 -2.46
C VAL A 51 9.55 -9.99 -1.34
N LEU A 52 9.95 -10.56 -0.20
CA LEU A 52 9.07 -10.75 0.95
C LEU A 52 8.46 -9.44 1.45
N ILE A 53 9.24 -8.36 1.56
CA ILE A 53 8.73 -7.04 1.94
C ILE A 53 7.76 -6.49 0.90
N HIS A 54 8.10 -6.59 -0.38
CA HIS A 54 7.26 -6.10 -1.47
C HIS A 54 5.91 -6.82 -1.49
N ASP A 55 5.91 -8.14 -1.45
CA ASP A 55 4.72 -8.97 -1.52
C ASP A 55 3.84 -8.73 -0.29
N TYR A 56 4.45 -8.66 0.89
CA TYR A 56 3.74 -8.31 2.11
C TYR A 56 3.03 -6.95 2.04
N ILE A 57 3.66 -5.92 1.45
CA ILE A 57 3.04 -4.60 1.23
C ILE A 57 1.90 -4.66 0.20
N CYS A 58 2.03 -5.49 -0.84
CA CYS A 58 0.97 -5.72 -1.82
C CYS A 58 -0.26 -6.38 -1.18
N ASP A 59 -0.03 -7.36 -0.32
CA ASP A 59 -1.06 -8.08 0.42
C ASP A 59 -1.67 -7.23 1.54
N HIS A 60 -0.92 -6.29 2.11
CA HIS A 60 -1.34 -5.46 3.23
C HIS A 60 -1.17 -3.97 2.91
N PRO A 61 -2.00 -3.39 2.02
CA PRO A 61 -1.87 -1.98 1.67
C PRO A 61 -2.17 -1.07 2.87
N GLY A 62 -1.31 -0.06 3.07
CA GLY A 62 -1.41 0.86 4.19
C GLY A 62 -0.79 0.33 5.48
N VAL A 63 0.13 -0.63 5.37
CA VAL A 63 0.86 -1.22 6.50
C VAL A 63 1.98 -0.29 7.01
N TYR A 64 2.27 -0.36 8.31
CA TYR A 64 3.38 0.39 8.92
C TYR A 64 4.69 -0.36 8.91
N PHE A 65 5.78 0.40 8.99
CA PHE A 65 7.12 -0.12 9.18
C PHE A 65 7.22 -1.20 10.28
N ASN A 66 6.70 -0.88 11.48
CA ASN A 66 6.79 -1.80 12.63
C ASN A 66 5.97 -3.08 12.46
N GLN A 67 4.88 -3.03 11.68
CA GLN A 67 4.11 -4.24 11.37
C GLN A 67 4.90 -5.14 10.43
N ILE A 68 5.51 -4.57 9.38
CA ILE A 68 6.38 -5.33 8.46
C ILE A 68 7.56 -5.95 9.22
N ALA A 69 8.23 -5.17 10.08
CA ALA A 69 9.35 -5.65 10.89
C ALA A 69 8.96 -6.83 11.77
N LYS A 70 7.82 -6.71 12.46
CA LYS A 70 7.30 -7.76 13.34
C LYS A 70 6.91 -9.01 12.57
N GLU A 71 6.15 -8.86 11.50
CA GLU A 71 5.59 -9.99 10.76
C GLU A 71 6.65 -10.78 10.00
N LEU A 72 7.62 -10.08 9.40
CA LEU A 72 8.71 -10.71 8.64
C LEU A 72 9.92 -11.05 9.50
N GLY A 73 9.91 -10.73 10.80
CA GLY A 73 11.03 -10.99 11.71
C GLY A 73 12.33 -10.25 11.33
N LEU A 74 12.23 -9.09 10.67
CA LEU A 74 13.38 -8.34 10.18
C LEU A 74 13.81 -7.25 11.18
N SER A 75 15.13 -7.02 11.29
CA SER A 75 15.64 -5.90 12.09
C SER A 75 15.29 -4.56 11.44
N ASN A 76 15.09 -3.52 12.27
CA ASN A 76 14.74 -2.18 11.80
C ASN A 76 15.79 -1.61 10.82
N TYR A 77 17.07 -1.87 11.06
CA TYR A 77 18.13 -1.41 10.15
C TYR A 77 18.00 -2.07 8.77
N LEU A 78 17.84 -3.39 8.73
CA LEU A 78 17.76 -4.16 7.50
C LEU A 78 16.49 -3.80 6.71
N LEU A 79 15.35 -3.77 7.39
CA LEU A 79 14.07 -3.37 6.79
C LEU A 79 14.13 -1.94 6.24
N GLY A 80 14.72 -1.00 6.98
CA GLY A 80 14.89 0.39 6.55
C GLY A 80 15.69 0.51 5.26
N TRP A 81 16.77 -0.26 5.13
CA TRP A 81 17.55 -0.31 3.89
C TRP A 81 16.74 -0.88 2.72
N HIS A 82 16.04 -1.99 2.93
CA HIS A 82 15.23 -2.63 1.90
C HIS A 82 14.06 -1.75 1.44
N ILE A 83 13.31 -1.13 2.36
CA ILE A 83 12.21 -0.20 2.04
C ILE A 83 12.74 1.00 1.26
N LYS A 84 13.89 1.58 1.67
CA LYS A 84 14.52 2.68 0.93
C LYS A 84 14.83 2.30 -0.51
N MET A 85 15.31 1.08 -0.74
CA MET A 85 15.57 0.56 -2.07
C MET A 85 14.28 0.38 -2.88
N LEU A 86 13.25 -0.22 -2.30
CA LEU A 86 11.96 -0.42 -2.97
C LEU A 86 11.29 0.91 -3.34
N LEU A 87 11.31 1.91 -2.46
CA LEU A 87 10.81 3.27 -2.74
C LEU A 87 11.62 3.95 -3.84
N LYS A 88 12.95 3.87 -3.75
CA LYS A 88 13.88 4.49 -4.70
C LYS A 88 13.62 3.98 -6.12
N PHE A 89 13.50 2.66 -6.30
CA PHE A 89 13.28 2.05 -7.62
C PHE A 89 11.79 2.00 -8.04
N GLY A 90 10.88 2.49 -7.21
CA GLY A 90 9.46 2.64 -7.54
C GLY A 90 8.71 1.32 -7.58
N PHE A 91 9.06 0.37 -6.70
CA PHE A 91 8.27 -0.83 -6.45
C PHE A 91 7.14 -0.57 -5.46
N ILE A 92 7.37 0.33 -4.50
CA ILE A 92 6.37 0.76 -3.52
C ILE A 92 6.34 2.29 -3.46
N ARG A 93 5.28 2.82 -2.85
CA ARG A 93 5.13 4.23 -2.48
C ARG A 93 4.75 4.36 -1.01
N THR A 94 4.93 5.56 -0.46
CA THR A 94 4.63 5.89 0.94
C THR A 94 3.69 7.08 1.01
N LYS A 95 2.85 7.16 2.05
CA LYS A 95 1.95 8.28 2.36
C LYS A 95 1.88 8.50 3.87
N GLN A 96 1.71 9.75 4.29
CA GLN A 96 1.44 10.10 5.68
C GLN A 96 -0.07 10.10 5.94
N ILE A 97 -0.55 9.22 6.81
CA ILE A 97 -1.97 9.12 7.19
C ILE A 97 -2.08 9.06 8.71
N ASP A 98 -2.90 9.95 9.29
CA ASP A 98 -3.09 10.06 10.75
C ASP A 98 -1.76 10.15 11.53
N ASN A 99 -0.76 10.91 11.03
CA ASN A 99 0.61 11.03 11.55
C ASN A 99 1.48 9.76 11.50
N HIS A 100 1.13 8.82 10.64
CA HIS A 100 1.92 7.62 10.44
C HIS A 100 2.34 7.48 8.99
N GLU A 101 3.60 7.07 8.80
CA GLU A 101 4.10 6.66 7.49
C GLU A 101 3.61 5.25 7.18
N VAL A 102 2.94 5.11 6.04
CA VAL A 102 2.39 3.83 5.57
C VAL A 102 2.76 3.55 4.13
N PHE A 103 2.88 2.26 3.81
CA PHE A 103 3.37 1.79 2.52
C PHE A 103 2.26 1.16 1.68
N PHE A 104 2.35 1.39 0.37
CA PHE A 104 1.42 0.88 -0.63
C PHE A 104 2.18 0.40 -1.86
N ASN A 105 1.58 -0.54 -2.60
CA ASN A 105 2.00 -0.84 -3.96
C ASN A 105 1.81 0.40 -4.86
N ILE A 106 2.77 0.62 -5.77
CA ILE A 106 2.75 1.73 -6.72
C ILE A 106 1.54 1.72 -7.67
N ASN A 107 0.98 0.54 -7.96
CA ASN A 107 -0.16 0.34 -8.87
C ASN A 107 -1.51 0.70 -8.22
N LEU A 108 -1.57 0.84 -6.89
CA LEU A 108 -2.81 1.21 -6.20
C LEU A 108 -3.13 2.70 -6.40
N GLU A 109 -4.38 2.99 -6.73
CA GLU A 109 -4.89 4.36 -6.88
C GLU A 109 -4.78 5.14 -5.55
N GLU A 110 -4.01 6.23 -5.53
CA GLU A 110 -3.75 7.03 -4.33
C GLU A 110 -4.99 7.62 -3.66
N LYS A 111 -6.08 7.85 -4.43
CA LYS A 111 -7.37 8.33 -3.91
C LYS A 111 -8.05 7.33 -2.97
N ASN A 112 -7.65 6.05 -3.00
CA ASN A 112 -8.20 4.98 -2.18
C ASN A 112 -7.29 4.63 -0.99
N ASP A 113 -6.19 5.35 -0.76
CA ASP A 113 -5.24 5.02 0.31
C ASP A 113 -5.87 5.03 1.70
N GLU A 114 -6.71 6.04 1.96
CA GLU A 114 -7.45 6.20 3.21
C GLU A 114 -8.42 5.04 3.44
N PHE A 115 -8.99 4.50 2.36
CA PHE A 115 -9.81 3.29 2.40
C PHE A 115 -8.95 2.10 2.82
N TYR A 116 -7.88 1.81 2.08
CA TYR A 116 -7.03 0.65 2.33
C TYR A 116 -6.45 0.69 3.75
N TYR A 117 -5.92 1.84 4.14
CA TYR A 117 -5.42 2.11 5.49
C TYR A 117 -6.48 1.92 6.57
N CYS A 118 -7.72 2.36 6.35
CA CYS A 118 -8.78 2.17 7.33
C CYS A 118 -9.15 0.69 7.43
N THR A 119 -9.22 -0.02 6.30
CA THR A 119 -9.61 -1.44 6.24
C THR A 119 -8.50 -2.40 6.66
N SER A 120 -7.24 -1.96 6.76
CA SER A 120 -6.13 -2.77 7.27
C SER A 120 -6.08 -2.83 8.80
N LYS A 121 -6.86 -1.99 9.48
CA LYS A 121 -6.92 -1.96 10.95
C LYS A 121 -7.78 -3.10 11.48
N GLU A 122 -7.24 -3.86 12.42
CA GLU A 122 -7.92 -4.96 13.12
C GLU A 122 -9.33 -4.59 13.60
N LYS A 123 -9.49 -3.45 14.29
CA LYS A 123 -10.80 -2.98 14.78
C LYS A 123 -11.78 -2.67 13.64
N SER A 124 -11.29 -2.16 12.51
CA SER A 124 -12.13 -1.91 11.34
C SER A 124 -12.49 -3.20 10.62
N GLN A 125 -11.55 -4.15 10.51
CA GLN A 125 -11.80 -5.47 9.97
C GLN A 125 -12.84 -6.24 10.79
N GLY A 126 -12.75 -6.20 12.13
CA GLY A 126 -13.77 -6.80 12.99
C GLY A 126 -15.17 -6.25 12.74
N ILE A 127 -15.30 -4.93 12.53
CA ILE A 127 -16.58 -4.30 12.16
C ILE A 127 -17.07 -4.78 10.79
N ILE A 128 -16.18 -4.77 9.79
CA ILE A 128 -16.53 -5.13 8.40
C ILE A 128 -16.91 -6.61 8.30
N ASN A 129 -16.10 -7.51 8.86
CA ASN A 129 -16.35 -8.95 8.85
C ASN A 129 -17.67 -9.27 9.55
N TYR A 130 -17.92 -8.66 10.71
CA TYR A 130 -19.19 -8.86 11.39
C TYR A 130 -20.40 -8.40 10.55
N MET A 131 -20.27 -7.28 9.82
CA MET A 131 -21.34 -6.80 8.94
C MET A 131 -21.51 -7.67 7.69
N LEU A 132 -20.43 -8.25 7.15
CA LEU A 132 -20.51 -9.23 6.06
C LEU A 132 -21.31 -10.47 6.47
N ASP A 133 -21.16 -10.92 7.70
CA ASP A 133 -21.91 -12.07 8.24
C ASP A 133 -23.37 -11.69 8.60
N ASN A 134 -23.71 -10.40 8.68
CA ASN A 134 -25.00 -9.90 9.17
C ASN A 134 -25.59 -8.80 8.27
N VAL A 135 -26.08 -9.22 7.09
CA VAL A 135 -26.59 -8.33 6.02
C VAL A 135 -27.82 -7.50 6.44
N GLU A 136 -28.57 -7.94 7.45
CA GLU A 136 -29.76 -7.22 7.95
C GLU A 136 -29.44 -5.90 8.67
N GLY A 137 -28.16 -5.61 8.88
CA GLY A 137 -27.67 -4.40 9.52
C GLY A 137 -27.69 -4.47 11.04
N ILE A 138 -26.83 -3.67 11.66
CA ILE A 138 -26.57 -3.75 13.11
C ILE A 138 -26.63 -2.41 13.81
N THR A 139 -27.14 -2.41 15.04
CA THR A 139 -27.08 -1.23 15.91
C THR A 139 -25.71 -1.07 16.55
N LYS A 140 -25.28 0.17 16.77
CA LYS A 140 -24.02 0.46 17.47
C LYS A 140 -23.89 -0.24 18.82
N THR A 141 -24.99 -0.32 19.59
CA THR A 141 -25.02 -0.95 20.91
C THR A 141 -24.81 -2.47 20.83
N HIS A 142 -25.36 -3.12 19.81
CA HIS A 142 -25.17 -4.55 19.62
C HIS A 142 -23.73 -4.85 19.16
N LEU A 143 -23.25 -4.09 18.17
CA LEU A 143 -21.89 -4.21 17.62
C LEU A 143 -20.81 -3.96 18.69
N SER A 144 -21.07 -3.04 19.62
CA SER A 144 -20.17 -2.76 20.75
C SER A 144 -20.04 -3.94 21.70
N LYS A 145 -21.14 -4.65 21.99
CA LYS A 145 -21.13 -5.85 22.84
C LYS A 145 -20.37 -6.98 22.16
N GLU A 146 -20.70 -7.23 20.90
CA GLU A 146 -20.17 -8.35 20.15
C GLU A 146 -18.66 -8.23 19.89
N LEU A 147 -18.20 -7.04 19.50
CA LEU A 147 -16.77 -6.80 19.29
C LEU A 147 -16.01 -6.44 20.58
N SER A 148 -16.66 -6.52 21.74
CA SER A 148 -16.09 -6.09 23.03
C SER A 148 -15.42 -4.71 22.98
N MET A 149 -16.01 -3.78 22.22
CA MET A 149 -15.43 -2.48 21.91
C MET A 149 -16.21 -1.36 22.62
N HIS A 150 -15.48 -0.46 23.30
CA HIS A 150 -16.11 0.70 23.94
C HIS A 150 -16.86 1.58 22.93
N LEU A 151 -18.04 2.10 23.32
CA LEU A 151 -18.94 2.85 22.44
C LEU A 151 -18.30 4.09 21.80
N THR A 152 -17.40 4.78 22.50
CA THR A 152 -16.70 5.96 21.96
C THR A 152 -15.72 5.57 20.86
N THR A 153 -14.97 4.48 21.06
CA THR A 153 -14.06 3.89 20.09
C THR A 153 -14.84 3.46 18.85
N LEU A 154 -15.91 2.68 19.04
CA LEU A 154 -16.76 2.23 17.93
C LEU A 154 -17.37 3.41 17.17
N SER A 155 -17.83 4.45 17.87
CA SER A 155 -18.38 5.66 17.23
C SER A 155 -17.34 6.35 16.33
N LYS A 156 -16.06 6.38 16.73
CA LYS A 156 -14.97 6.92 15.92
C LYS A 156 -14.78 6.11 14.63
N TYR A 157 -14.75 4.78 14.73
CA TYR A 157 -14.59 3.89 13.58
C TYR A 157 -15.79 3.96 12.63
N LEU A 158 -17.02 3.88 13.16
CA LEU A 158 -18.24 3.98 12.34
C LEU A 158 -18.30 5.32 11.59
N LYS A 159 -17.93 6.44 12.23
CA LYS A 159 -17.83 7.74 11.53
C LYS A 159 -16.82 7.70 10.38
N LYS A 160 -15.64 7.10 10.61
CA LYS A 160 -14.58 6.99 9.57
C LYS A 160 -15.05 6.11 8.41
N LEU A 161 -15.66 4.96 8.70
CA LEU A 161 -16.20 4.05 7.69
C LEU A 161 -17.36 4.69 6.91
N CYS A 162 -18.25 5.44 7.56
CA CYS A 162 -19.30 6.21 6.86
C CYS A 162 -18.71 7.26 5.92
N LYS A 163 -17.67 7.98 6.36
CA LYS A 163 -16.99 8.99 5.52
C LYS A 163 -16.38 8.38 4.26
N LEU A 164 -15.97 7.12 4.33
CA LEU A 164 -15.39 6.36 3.21
C LEU A 164 -16.44 5.66 2.34
N ASN A 165 -17.74 5.89 2.58
CA ASN A 165 -18.86 5.19 1.92
C ASN A 165 -18.83 3.66 2.04
N LEU A 166 -18.03 3.13 2.97
CA LEU A 166 -17.94 1.70 3.27
C LEU A 166 -19.18 1.19 4.00
N ILE A 167 -19.75 2.02 4.86
CA ILE A 167 -20.98 1.70 5.57
C ILE A 167 -21.95 2.87 5.45
N PHE A 168 -23.24 2.58 5.43
CA PHE A 168 -24.28 3.59 5.54
C PHE A 168 -25.12 3.38 6.80
N ARG A 169 -25.85 4.41 7.21
CA ARG A 169 -26.70 4.39 8.40
C ARG A 169 -28.13 4.73 8.02
N LYS A 170 -29.09 3.99 8.57
CA LYS A 170 -30.52 4.26 8.44
C LYS A 170 -31.14 4.46 9.82
N LYS A 171 -32.01 5.47 9.94
CA LYS A 171 -32.80 5.67 11.16
C LYS A 171 -34.11 4.91 11.01
N VAL A 172 -34.36 3.95 11.89
CA VAL A 172 -35.59 3.15 11.93
C VAL A 172 -36.20 3.33 13.30
N LYS A 173 -37.40 3.96 13.34
CA LYS A 173 -38.04 4.43 14.57
C LYS A 173 -37.06 5.32 15.38
N ASN A 174 -36.63 4.85 16.55
CA ASN A 174 -35.68 5.55 17.44
C ASN A 174 -34.28 4.91 17.49
N ARG A 175 -33.95 4.01 16.55
CA ARG A 175 -32.65 3.32 16.48
C ARG A 175 -31.92 3.69 15.19
N THR A 176 -30.60 3.79 15.29
CA THR A 176 -29.73 3.91 14.11
C THR A 176 -29.12 2.55 13.83
N ILE A 177 -29.35 2.05 12.62
CA ILE A 177 -28.86 0.77 12.12
C ILE A 177 -27.80 1.06 11.05
N TYR A 178 -26.68 0.35 11.10
CA TYR A 178 -25.56 0.47 10.17
C TYR A 178 -25.53 -0.74 9.26
N PHE A 179 -25.20 -0.52 8.00
CA PHE A 179 -25.15 -1.53 6.95
C PHE A 179 -23.85 -1.39 6.19
N LEU A 180 -23.29 -2.52 5.74
CA LEU A 180 -22.15 -2.50 4.82
C LEU A 180 -22.64 -2.11 3.42
N ASN A 181 -21.82 -1.35 2.71
CA ASN A 181 -22.00 -1.12 1.30
C ASN A 181 -21.30 -2.25 0.53
N ASP A 182 -21.99 -3.39 0.40
CA ASP A 182 -21.41 -4.63 -0.16
C ASP A 182 -20.88 -4.44 -1.58
N GLU A 183 -21.62 -3.70 -2.42
CA GLU A 183 -21.20 -3.39 -3.79
C GLU A 183 -19.87 -2.63 -3.81
N PHE A 184 -19.77 -1.55 -3.03
CA PHE A 184 -18.55 -0.76 -2.95
C PHE A 184 -17.39 -1.56 -2.32
N TYR A 185 -17.66 -2.36 -1.29
CA TYR A 185 -16.67 -3.24 -0.69
C TYR A 185 -16.09 -4.19 -1.74
N HIS A 186 -16.93 -4.94 -2.45
CA HIS A 186 -16.47 -5.87 -3.47
C HIS A 186 -15.78 -5.17 -4.64
N GLU A 187 -16.24 -3.99 -5.07
CA GLU A 187 -15.56 -3.20 -6.11
C GLU A 187 -14.12 -2.87 -5.72
N MET A 188 -13.90 -2.39 -4.49
CA MET A 188 -12.58 -2.03 -3.98
C MET A 188 -11.66 -3.24 -3.82
N PHE A 189 -12.16 -4.35 -3.29
CA PHE A 189 -11.35 -5.55 -3.08
C PHE A 189 -11.10 -6.37 -4.37
N ASN A 190 -11.99 -6.28 -5.37
CA ASN A 190 -11.75 -6.89 -6.70
C ASN A 190 -10.69 -6.12 -7.50
N LYS A 191 -10.59 -4.79 -7.35
CA LYS A 191 -9.52 -3.98 -7.94
C LYS A 191 -8.13 -4.35 -7.40
N LYS A 192 -8.04 -4.76 -6.13
CA LYS A 192 -6.81 -5.25 -5.51
C LYS A 192 -6.21 -6.48 -6.22
N LYS A 193 -7.04 -7.38 -6.79
CA LYS A 193 -6.57 -8.61 -7.47
C LYS A 193 -6.10 -8.41 -8.92
N LYS A 194 -6.36 -7.24 -9.51
CA LYS A 194 -6.00 -6.92 -10.91
C LYS A 194 -4.74 -6.04 -11.04
N SER A 195 -4.08 -5.70 -9.93
CA SER A 195 -2.93 -4.79 -9.85
C SER A 195 -1.67 -5.52 -9.41
#